data_AF-A0A3D2IPA7-F1
#
_entry.id   AF-A0A3D2IPA7-F1
#
_cell.length_a   1.000
_cell.length_b   1.000
_cell.length_c   1.000
_cell.angle_alpha   90.00
_cell.angle_beta   90.00
_cell.angle_gamma   90.00
#
_symmetry.space_group_name_H-M   'P 1'
#
loop_
_entity.id
_entity.type
_entity.pdbx_description
1 polymer ?
#
loop_
_entity_poly.entity_id
_entity_poly.type
_entity_poly.pdbx_seq_one_letter_code
_entity_poly.pdbx_strand_id
1 'polypeptide(L)'
;YILAAEQRFGDETDVVFQSHNWPHWDTANIKTYMENTAAVYKYINDQTLHYINLGYTPAEISRTLELPDALNRVWYTRQYYGTLSHNIKAVYQRYMGWYDANPVNLNPLTPEDTAKKWVEYLGDVDRVLELAKRDYENGEYQWVAQVMKELIFADPGNREARDLCADALEQLGYQAESGTWRNAYLTGALELRLGNQAEHAKTAGGGSDVRQAMTGDMILDFIDIATDALAAQDDDLSLNLILDTGEQYFVKRRNGVLLVYEGESDETADCTLNCTRLQLMGMMMGNQDVFGALKPEGDGTVPVRLVKYMTAYNFGFNIIEP
;
A
#
# COMPACT_ATOMS: atom_id res chain seq x y z
N TYR A 1 -18.91 8.67 14.24
CA TYR A 1 -17.99 8.88 15.39
C TYR A 1 -17.79 10.34 15.74
N ILE A 2 -17.35 11.22 14.83
CA ILE A 2 -17.13 12.65 15.13
C ILE A 2 -18.37 13.31 15.75
N LEU A 3 -19.54 13.19 15.11
CA LEU A 3 -20.80 13.73 15.66
C LEU A 3 -21.19 13.11 17.00
N ALA A 4 -20.87 11.82 17.24
CA ALA A 4 -21.17 11.19 18.52
C ALA A 4 -20.26 11.72 19.65
N ALA A 5 -19.03 12.10 19.32
CA ALA A 5 -18.12 12.75 20.26
C ALA A 5 -18.58 14.20 20.53
N GLU A 6 -18.97 14.95 19.51
CA GLU A 6 -19.54 16.30 19.68
C GLU A 6 -20.79 16.24 20.55
N GLN A 7 -21.75 15.36 20.24
CA GLN A 7 -22.99 15.24 21.02
C GLN A 7 -22.75 14.88 22.49
N ARG A 8 -21.71 14.10 22.78
CA ARG A 8 -21.45 13.60 24.13
C ARG A 8 -20.65 14.57 24.99
N PHE A 9 -19.76 15.35 24.37
CA PHE A 9 -18.75 16.13 25.12
C PHE A 9 -18.74 17.61 24.73
N GLY A 10 -19.30 17.99 23.58
CA GLY A 10 -19.16 19.30 22.96
C GLY A 10 -19.63 20.45 23.85
N ASP A 11 -20.76 20.30 24.54
CA ASP A 11 -21.32 21.34 25.43
C ASP A 11 -20.47 21.64 26.67
N GLU A 12 -19.57 20.73 27.05
CA GLU A 12 -18.71 20.82 28.24
C GLU A 12 -17.22 20.99 27.88
N THR A 13 -16.90 21.17 26.60
CA THR A 13 -15.52 21.22 26.11
C THR A 13 -15.09 22.66 25.81
N ASP A 14 -14.03 23.12 26.50
CA ASP A 14 -13.39 24.42 26.25
C ASP A 14 -12.18 24.33 25.30
N VAL A 15 -11.63 23.12 25.10
CA VAL A 15 -10.47 22.85 24.23
C VAL A 15 -10.52 21.43 23.66
N VAL A 16 -10.26 21.31 22.35
CA VAL A 16 -10.04 20.02 21.67
C VAL A 16 -8.64 20.00 21.04
N PHE A 17 -7.94 18.88 21.15
CA PHE A 17 -6.62 18.66 20.56
C PHE A 17 -6.49 17.22 20.07
N GLN A 18 -5.46 16.96 19.27
CA GLN A 18 -5.28 15.69 18.56
C GLN A 18 -3.80 15.28 18.61
N SER A 19 -3.51 14.05 18.21
CA SER A 19 -2.14 13.55 18.09
C SER A 19 -1.30 14.30 17.04
N HIS A 20 -1.95 15.07 16.15
CA HIS A 20 -1.30 15.91 15.15
C HIS A 20 -1.91 17.32 15.15
N ASN A 21 -1.14 18.29 14.65
CA ASN A 21 -1.52 19.71 14.53
C ASN A 21 -1.76 20.40 15.88
N TRP A 22 -2.47 21.53 15.88
CA TRP A 22 -2.64 22.41 17.03
C TRP A 22 -4.08 22.34 17.59
N PRO A 23 -4.29 22.68 18.88
CA PRO A 23 -5.62 22.67 19.49
C PRO A 23 -6.59 23.72 18.92
N HIS A 24 -7.88 23.52 19.17
CA HIS A 24 -8.95 24.50 18.98
C HIS A 24 -9.59 24.82 20.32
N TRP A 25 -9.86 26.10 20.57
CA TRP A 25 -10.47 26.62 21.80
C TRP A 25 -11.82 27.27 21.48
N ASP A 26 -12.61 27.51 22.53
CA ASP A 26 -13.97 28.06 22.50
C ASP A 26 -14.99 27.02 21.99
N THR A 27 -15.98 26.72 22.82
CA THR A 27 -17.02 25.72 22.55
C THR A 27 -17.72 25.89 21.20
N ALA A 28 -18.03 27.12 20.79
CA ALA A 28 -18.71 27.36 19.51
C ALA A 28 -17.79 27.07 18.31
N ASN A 29 -16.51 27.45 18.43
CA ASN A 29 -15.50 27.12 17.42
C ASN A 29 -15.24 25.62 17.33
N ILE A 30 -15.21 24.93 18.48
CA ILE A 30 -15.01 23.48 18.57
C ILE A 30 -16.16 22.74 17.88
N LYS A 31 -17.41 23.13 18.14
CA LYS A 31 -18.58 22.54 17.47
C LYS A 31 -18.52 22.74 15.96
N THR A 32 -18.25 23.96 15.51
CA THR A 32 -18.09 24.27 14.08
C THR A 32 -16.97 23.47 13.44
N TYR A 33 -15.83 23.33 14.15
CA TYR A 33 -14.71 22.49 13.72
C TYR A 33 -15.15 21.03 13.52
N MET A 34 -15.77 20.43 14.53
CA MET A 34 -16.21 19.02 14.50
C MET A 34 -17.29 18.78 13.43
N GLU A 35 -18.24 19.69 13.28
CA GLU A 35 -19.28 19.62 12.26
C GLU A 35 -18.69 19.71 10.85
N ASN A 36 -17.80 20.66 10.59
CA ASN A 36 -17.13 20.79 9.29
C ASN A 36 -16.31 19.54 8.95
N THR A 37 -15.56 19.00 9.92
CA THR A 37 -14.80 17.75 9.71
C THR A 37 -15.74 16.58 9.44
N ALA A 38 -16.83 16.42 10.19
CA ALA A 38 -17.83 15.39 9.93
C ALA A 38 -18.48 15.54 8.56
N ALA A 39 -18.81 16.76 8.15
CA ALA A 39 -19.42 17.07 6.87
C ALA A 39 -18.51 16.70 5.70
N VAL A 40 -17.21 17.00 5.77
CA VAL A 40 -16.25 16.62 4.70
C VAL A 40 -16.19 15.12 4.51
N TYR A 41 -16.04 14.32 5.58
CA TYR A 41 -15.99 12.86 5.44
C TYR A 41 -17.30 12.27 4.92
N LYS A 42 -18.44 12.77 5.41
CA LYS A 42 -19.76 12.33 4.92
C LYS A 42 -19.95 12.72 3.46
N TYR A 43 -19.54 13.92 3.06
CA TYR A 43 -19.61 14.39 1.68
C TYR A 43 -18.79 13.50 0.74
N ILE A 44 -17.52 13.22 1.08
CA ILE A 44 -16.66 12.33 0.29
C ILE A 44 -17.34 10.97 0.08
N ASN A 45 -17.88 10.37 1.14
CA ASN A 45 -18.56 9.08 1.04
C ASN A 45 -19.82 9.15 0.18
N ASP A 46 -20.75 10.01 0.56
CA ASP A 46 -22.11 10.01 -0.01
C ASP A 46 -22.13 10.55 -1.43
N GLN A 47 -21.31 11.56 -1.75
CA GLN A 47 -21.23 12.07 -3.11
C GLN A 47 -20.45 11.12 -4.03
N THR A 48 -19.45 10.39 -3.55
CA THR A 48 -18.88 9.30 -4.35
C THR A 48 -19.94 8.27 -4.71
N LEU A 49 -20.72 7.81 -3.72
CA LEU A 49 -21.83 6.87 -3.95
C LEU A 49 -22.93 7.43 -4.85
N HIS A 50 -23.23 8.72 -4.73
CA HIS A 50 -24.18 9.39 -5.61
C HIS A 50 -23.72 9.30 -7.07
N TYR A 51 -22.47 9.67 -7.37
CA TYR A 51 -21.94 9.62 -8.73
C TYR A 51 -21.75 8.20 -9.26
N ILE A 52 -21.41 7.22 -8.39
CA ILE A 52 -21.46 5.79 -8.74
C ILE A 52 -22.85 5.42 -9.25
N ASN A 53 -23.91 5.81 -8.53
CA ASN A 53 -25.29 5.53 -8.94
C ASN A 53 -25.70 6.28 -10.23
N LEU A 54 -24.98 7.34 -10.59
CA LEU A 54 -25.13 8.01 -11.89
C LEU A 54 -24.30 7.37 -13.00
N GLY A 55 -23.54 6.31 -12.71
CA GLY A 55 -22.76 5.55 -13.69
C GLY A 55 -21.34 6.09 -13.94
N TYR A 56 -20.84 6.98 -13.08
CA TYR A 56 -19.48 7.53 -13.23
C TYR A 56 -18.43 6.54 -12.73
N THR A 57 -17.32 6.45 -13.45
CA THR A 57 -16.12 5.70 -13.11
C THR A 57 -15.28 6.44 -12.05
N PRO A 58 -14.38 5.75 -11.33
CA PRO A 58 -13.59 6.40 -10.28
C PRO A 58 -12.72 7.55 -10.80
N ALA A 59 -12.22 7.45 -12.04
CA ALA A 59 -11.44 8.50 -12.67
C ALA A 59 -12.28 9.76 -12.90
N GLU A 60 -13.49 9.62 -13.45
CA GLU A 60 -14.39 10.75 -13.74
C GLU A 60 -14.83 11.47 -12.47
N ILE A 61 -15.21 10.74 -11.42
CA ILE A 61 -15.60 11.36 -10.14
C ILE A 61 -14.43 12.13 -9.54
N SER A 62 -13.24 11.50 -9.49
CA SER A 62 -12.04 12.11 -8.88
C SER A 62 -11.53 13.37 -9.58
N ARG A 63 -11.94 13.60 -10.83
CA ARG A 63 -11.55 14.74 -11.66
C ARG A 63 -12.59 15.86 -11.69
N THR A 64 -13.82 15.60 -11.24
CA THR A 64 -14.95 16.53 -11.36
C THR A 64 -15.57 16.93 -10.03
N LEU A 65 -15.52 16.06 -9.02
CA LEU A 65 -16.12 16.34 -7.72
C LEU A 65 -15.25 17.32 -6.93
N GLU A 66 -15.85 18.41 -6.46
CA GLU A 66 -15.24 19.41 -5.59
C GLU A 66 -15.93 19.44 -4.21
N LEU A 67 -15.25 19.96 -3.19
CA LEU A 67 -15.89 20.24 -1.90
C LEU A 67 -16.82 21.46 -2.03
N PRO A 68 -17.93 21.52 -1.26
CA PRO A 68 -18.72 22.73 -1.14
C PRO A 68 -17.85 23.93 -0.73
N ASP A 69 -18.05 25.09 -1.36
CA ASP A 69 -17.25 26.31 -1.17
C ASP A 69 -16.96 26.66 0.30
N ALA A 70 -17.97 26.57 1.17
CA ALA A 70 -17.81 26.87 2.59
C ALA A 70 -16.84 25.92 3.29
N LEU A 71 -16.87 24.62 2.95
CA LEU A 71 -15.94 23.62 3.47
C LEU A 71 -14.57 23.73 2.79
N ASN A 72 -14.49 24.20 1.55
CA ASN A 72 -13.23 24.31 0.83
C ASN A 72 -12.38 25.53 1.26
N ARG A 73 -12.99 26.52 1.93
CA ARG A 73 -12.34 27.78 2.35
C ARG A 73 -11.87 27.80 3.81
N VAL A 74 -11.86 26.65 4.48
CA VAL A 74 -11.41 26.53 5.88
C VAL A 74 -10.14 25.68 5.96
N TRP A 75 -9.15 26.12 6.73
CA TRP A 75 -7.80 25.54 6.70
C TRP A 75 -7.75 24.06 7.08
N TYR A 76 -8.50 23.63 8.09
CA TYR A 76 -8.47 22.26 8.59
C TYR A 76 -9.24 21.25 7.73
N THR A 77 -9.92 21.71 6.69
CA THR A 77 -10.60 20.88 5.67
C THR A 77 -9.87 20.89 4.33
N ARG A 78 -8.72 21.60 4.24
CA ARG A 78 -7.85 21.57 3.06
C ARG A 78 -7.13 20.23 2.93
N GLN A 79 -6.73 19.93 1.70
CA GLN A 79 -6.29 18.62 1.27
C GLN A 79 -4.78 18.39 1.49
N TYR A 80 -4.25 18.75 2.67
CA TYR A 80 -2.80 18.73 2.94
C TYR A 80 -2.19 17.32 3.07
N TYR A 81 -2.99 16.33 3.46
CA TYR A 81 -2.54 14.97 3.64
C TYR A 81 -3.34 14.04 2.73
N GLY A 82 -4.60 13.80 3.09
CA GLY A 82 -5.58 13.20 2.20
C GLY A 82 -6.06 14.20 1.14
N THR A 83 -6.38 13.73 -0.06
CA THR A 83 -7.02 14.54 -1.11
C THR A 83 -8.39 13.98 -1.43
N LEU A 84 -9.29 14.86 -1.84
CA LEU A 84 -10.61 14.51 -2.34
C LEU A 84 -10.47 13.48 -3.48
N SER A 85 -9.55 13.73 -4.42
CA SER A 85 -9.33 12.87 -5.59
C SER A 85 -8.96 11.42 -5.22
N HIS A 86 -7.98 11.17 -4.34
CA HIS A 86 -7.64 9.78 -3.96
C HIS A 86 -8.62 9.19 -2.94
N ASN A 87 -9.23 10.00 -2.07
CA ASN A 87 -10.25 9.50 -1.14
C ASN A 87 -11.53 9.05 -1.86
N ILE A 88 -11.94 9.73 -2.92
CA ILE A 88 -13.03 9.30 -3.81
C ILE A 88 -12.72 7.92 -4.40
N LYS A 89 -11.52 7.74 -4.95
CA LYS A 89 -11.10 6.45 -5.52
C LYS A 89 -11.11 5.34 -4.45
N ALA A 90 -10.69 5.64 -3.23
CA ALA A 90 -10.74 4.69 -2.11
C ALA A 90 -12.19 4.34 -1.71
N VAL A 91 -13.10 5.31 -1.66
CA VAL A 91 -14.53 5.03 -1.42
C VAL A 91 -15.11 4.19 -2.56
N TYR A 92 -14.82 4.54 -3.81
CA TYR A 92 -15.25 3.74 -4.96
C TYR A 92 -14.78 2.30 -4.82
N GLN A 93 -13.48 2.09 -4.56
CA GLN A 93 -12.89 0.76 -4.39
C GLN A 93 -13.52 -0.02 -3.22
N ARG A 94 -13.85 0.66 -2.12
CA ARG A 94 -14.53 0.04 -0.98
C ARG A 94 -15.90 -0.55 -1.35
N TYR A 95 -16.65 0.09 -2.23
CA TYR A 95 -18.03 -0.30 -2.55
C TYR A 95 -18.16 -1.12 -3.84
N MET A 96 -17.34 -0.83 -4.85
CA MET A 96 -17.42 -1.43 -6.19
C MET A 96 -16.24 -2.36 -6.50
N GLY A 97 -15.17 -2.32 -5.70
CA GLY A 97 -13.91 -3.00 -6.01
C GLY A 97 -13.04 -2.22 -7.01
N TRP A 98 -12.01 -2.87 -7.52
CA TRP A 98 -11.00 -2.25 -8.41
C TRP A 98 -11.50 -2.05 -9.85
N TYR A 99 -12.48 -2.83 -10.29
CA TYR A 99 -12.91 -2.92 -11.68
C TYR A 99 -13.96 -1.85 -12.02
N ASP A 100 -13.76 -1.13 -13.12
CA ASP A 100 -14.63 -0.04 -13.58
C ASP A 100 -15.80 -0.50 -14.47
N ALA A 101 -16.03 -1.80 -14.58
CA ALA A 101 -17.02 -2.43 -15.45
C ALA A 101 -16.77 -2.30 -16.97
N ASN A 102 -15.67 -1.69 -17.41
CA ASN A 102 -15.26 -1.71 -18.81
C ASN A 102 -14.45 -2.98 -19.12
N PRO A 103 -14.94 -3.93 -19.95
CA PRO A 103 -14.28 -5.22 -20.17
C PRO A 103 -12.87 -5.12 -20.78
N VAL A 104 -12.53 -3.99 -21.40
CA VAL A 104 -11.15 -3.72 -21.89
C VAL A 104 -10.16 -3.66 -20.71
N ASN A 105 -10.60 -3.22 -19.53
CA ASN A 105 -9.78 -3.07 -18.33
C ASN A 105 -9.83 -4.31 -17.41
N LEU A 106 -10.52 -5.38 -17.81
CA LEU A 106 -10.71 -6.57 -16.96
C LEU A 106 -9.45 -7.42 -16.83
N ASN A 107 -8.67 -7.54 -17.90
CA ASN A 107 -7.41 -8.28 -17.94
C ASN A 107 -6.41 -7.56 -18.86
N PRO A 108 -5.94 -6.36 -18.46
CA PRO A 108 -5.05 -5.56 -19.28
C PRO A 108 -3.70 -6.27 -19.45
N LEU A 109 -2.99 -5.94 -20.53
CA LEU A 109 -1.57 -6.28 -20.65
C LEU A 109 -0.77 -5.62 -19.52
N THR A 110 0.45 -6.12 -19.27
CA THR A 110 1.36 -5.45 -18.35
C THR A 110 1.67 -4.03 -18.85
N PRO A 111 2.01 -3.08 -17.96
CA PRO A 111 2.38 -1.73 -18.37
C PRO A 111 3.52 -1.69 -19.40
N GLU A 112 4.50 -2.59 -19.30
CA GLU A 112 5.62 -2.72 -20.25
C GLU A 112 5.16 -3.23 -21.62
N ASP A 113 4.31 -4.26 -21.67
CA ASP A 113 3.78 -4.79 -22.93
C ASP A 113 2.86 -3.80 -23.64
N THR A 114 2.01 -3.09 -22.89
CA THR A 114 1.18 -1.99 -23.40
C THR A 114 2.03 -0.87 -23.98
N ALA A 115 3.07 -0.45 -23.26
CA ALA A 115 3.98 0.61 -23.68
C ALA A 115 4.70 0.27 -25.01
N LYS A 116 5.22 -0.94 -25.14
CA LYS A 116 5.86 -1.42 -26.39
C LYS A 116 4.90 -1.36 -27.58
N LYS A 117 3.62 -1.71 -27.38
CA LYS A 117 2.58 -1.61 -28.43
C LYS A 117 2.26 -0.17 -28.80
N TRP A 118 2.21 0.74 -27.83
CA TRP A 118 2.02 2.17 -28.10
C TRP A 118 3.16 2.75 -28.92
N VAL A 119 4.42 2.46 -28.57
CA VAL A 119 5.58 2.92 -29.35
C VAL A 119 5.56 2.38 -30.78
N GLU A 120 5.19 1.11 -30.97
CA GLU A 120 4.99 0.52 -32.30
C GLU A 120 3.94 1.29 -33.13
N TYR A 121 2.83 1.70 -32.51
CA TYR A 121 1.74 2.41 -33.19
C TYR A 121 2.04 3.90 -33.44
N LEU A 122 2.76 4.55 -32.53
CA LEU A 122 3.16 5.95 -32.67
C LEU A 122 4.20 6.12 -33.77
N GLY A 123 5.08 5.13 -33.97
CA GLY A 123 5.98 5.00 -35.11
C GLY A 123 7.18 5.97 -35.15
N ASP A 124 7.06 7.14 -34.53
CA ASP A 124 8.11 8.17 -34.47
C ASP A 124 8.21 8.74 -33.04
N VAL A 125 9.14 8.19 -32.25
CA VAL A 125 9.36 8.57 -30.85
C VAL A 125 9.87 10.01 -30.73
N ASP A 126 10.75 10.43 -31.64
CA ASP A 126 11.31 11.79 -31.63
C ASP A 126 10.19 12.81 -31.84
N ARG A 127 9.25 12.52 -32.76
CA ARG A 127 8.08 13.35 -32.98
C ARG A 127 7.17 13.41 -31.74
N VAL A 128 7.00 12.31 -31.03
CA VAL A 128 6.21 12.28 -29.77
C VAL A 128 6.88 13.15 -28.71
N LEU A 129 8.20 13.10 -28.58
CA LEU A 129 8.97 13.95 -27.66
C LEU A 129 8.82 15.43 -28.02
N GLU A 130 8.90 15.80 -29.30
CA GLU A 130 8.66 17.18 -29.75
C GLU A 130 7.25 17.69 -29.37
N LEU A 131 6.22 16.85 -29.54
CA LEU A 131 4.86 17.20 -29.18
C LEU A 131 4.71 17.34 -27.66
N ALA A 132 5.24 16.39 -26.90
CA ALA A 132 5.18 16.43 -25.44
C ALA A 132 5.92 17.64 -24.85
N LYS A 133 7.01 18.10 -25.47
CA LYS A 133 7.67 19.36 -25.08
C LYS A 133 6.77 20.58 -25.29
N ARG A 134 6.01 20.63 -26.38
CA ARG A 134 5.03 21.71 -26.62
C ARG A 134 3.90 21.65 -25.59
N ASP A 135 3.40 20.45 -25.29
CA ASP A 135 2.38 20.25 -24.25
C ASP A 135 2.91 20.67 -22.87
N TYR A 136 4.19 20.41 -22.59
CA TYR A 136 4.87 20.88 -21.38
C TYR A 136 4.95 22.41 -21.32
N GLU A 137 5.35 23.06 -22.42
CA GLU A 137 5.36 24.54 -22.54
C GLU A 137 3.96 25.15 -22.36
N ASN A 138 2.91 24.43 -22.73
CA ASN A 138 1.52 24.82 -22.53
C ASN A 138 0.98 24.52 -21.12
N GLY A 139 1.77 23.90 -20.25
CA GLY A 139 1.39 23.58 -18.87
C GLY A 139 0.59 22.29 -18.71
N GLU A 140 0.57 21.42 -19.72
CA GLU A 140 -0.18 20.15 -19.70
C GLU A 140 0.59 19.02 -18.98
N TYR A 141 1.20 19.34 -17.84
CA TYR A 141 2.16 18.47 -17.14
C TYR A 141 1.63 17.06 -16.86
N GLN A 142 0.36 16.94 -16.50
CA GLN A 142 -0.25 15.65 -16.23
C GLN A 142 -0.32 14.75 -17.48
N TRP A 143 -0.57 15.35 -18.65
CA TRP A 143 -0.59 14.61 -19.91
C TRP A 143 0.83 14.24 -20.33
N VAL A 144 1.77 15.18 -20.24
CA VAL A 144 3.20 14.94 -20.51
C VAL A 144 3.72 13.75 -19.70
N ALA A 145 3.47 13.72 -18.39
CA ALA A 145 3.88 12.61 -17.54
C ALA A 145 3.25 11.27 -17.97
N GLN A 146 1.99 11.25 -18.41
CA GLN A 146 1.30 10.04 -18.87
C GLN A 146 1.89 9.50 -20.18
N VAL A 147 2.09 10.36 -21.18
CA VAL A 147 2.64 9.92 -22.47
C VAL A 147 4.12 9.54 -22.36
N MET A 148 4.90 10.25 -21.54
CA MET A 148 6.31 9.89 -21.30
C MET A 148 6.45 8.59 -20.54
N LYS A 149 5.53 8.27 -19.61
CA LYS A 149 5.49 6.96 -18.96
C LYS A 149 5.44 5.82 -19.99
N GLU A 150 4.69 5.96 -21.08
CA GLU A 150 4.65 4.92 -22.12
C GLU A 150 5.99 4.78 -22.85
N LEU A 151 6.72 5.89 -23.10
CA LEU A 151 8.06 5.79 -23.69
C LEU A 151 9.08 5.16 -22.72
N ILE A 152 9.03 5.52 -21.44
CA ILE A 152 9.94 5.00 -20.41
C ILE A 152 9.69 3.51 -20.17
N PHE A 153 8.44 3.07 -20.12
CA PHE A 153 8.12 1.67 -19.93
C PHE A 153 8.42 0.81 -21.17
N ALA A 154 8.48 1.40 -22.37
CA ALA A 154 8.91 0.70 -23.57
C ALA A 154 10.45 0.62 -23.69
N ASP A 155 11.14 1.69 -23.30
CA ASP A 155 12.61 1.78 -23.28
C ASP A 155 13.08 2.59 -22.04
N PRO A 156 13.42 1.89 -20.93
CA PRO A 156 13.90 2.54 -19.71
C PRO A 156 15.23 3.30 -19.89
N GLY A 157 15.93 3.07 -21.01
CA GLY A 157 17.15 3.77 -21.39
C GLY A 157 16.92 5.14 -22.05
N ASN A 158 15.68 5.48 -22.43
CA ASN A 158 15.34 6.74 -23.07
C ASN A 158 15.46 7.93 -22.10
N ARG A 159 16.64 8.53 -22.05
CA ARG A 159 16.95 9.65 -21.15
C ARG A 159 16.08 10.88 -21.40
N GLU A 160 15.77 11.18 -22.65
CA GLU A 160 14.97 12.37 -22.98
C GLU A 160 13.53 12.24 -22.48
N ALA A 161 12.92 11.06 -22.60
CA ALA A 161 11.60 10.79 -22.04
C ALA A 161 11.62 10.83 -20.51
N ARG A 162 12.66 10.26 -19.88
CA ARG A 162 12.85 10.30 -18.41
C ARG A 162 12.97 11.72 -17.90
N ASP A 163 13.81 12.54 -18.52
CA ASP A 163 14.05 13.92 -18.10
C ASP A 163 12.79 14.79 -18.27
N LEU A 164 12.09 14.66 -19.42
CA LEU A 164 10.84 15.39 -19.64
C LEU A 164 9.72 14.95 -18.70
N CYS A 165 9.63 13.66 -18.39
CA CYS A 165 8.69 13.15 -17.39
C CYS A 165 9.03 13.68 -15.99
N ALA A 166 10.33 13.68 -15.62
CA ALA A 166 10.78 14.21 -14.35
C ALA A 166 10.44 15.70 -14.19
N ASP A 167 10.63 16.50 -15.24
CA ASP A 167 10.24 17.91 -15.26
C ASP A 167 8.74 18.08 -15.07
N ALA A 168 7.92 17.29 -15.77
CA ALA A 168 6.46 17.32 -15.64
C ALA A 168 5.99 16.91 -14.23
N LEU A 169 6.54 15.84 -13.66
CA LEU A 169 6.24 15.42 -12.29
C LEU A 169 6.70 16.48 -11.29
N GLU A 170 7.84 17.13 -11.50
CA GLU A 170 8.31 18.21 -10.63
C GLU A 170 7.33 19.39 -10.60
N GLN A 171 6.80 19.81 -11.76
CA GLN A 171 5.77 20.85 -11.84
C GLN A 171 4.47 20.43 -11.13
N LEU A 172 4.02 19.17 -11.31
CA LEU A 172 2.87 18.64 -10.57
C LEU A 172 3.12 18.64 -9.05
N GLY A 173 4.33 18.31 -8.62
CA GLY A 173 4.75 18.38 -7.22
C GLY A 173 4.79 19.81 -6.65
N TYR A 174 5.13 20.81 -7.48
CA TYR A 174 5.05 22.23 -7.09
C TYR A 174 3.62 22.75 -6.97
N GLN A 175 2.69 22.20 -7.76
CA GLN A 175 1.27 22.57 -7.71
C GLN A 175 0.47 21.81 -6.65
N ALA A 176 1.00 20.69 -6.16
CA ALA A 176 0.32 19.86 -5.17
C ALA A 176 0.22 20.56 -3.80
N GLU A 177 -1.02 20.81 -3.35
CA GLU A 177 -1.30 21.25 -1.98
C GLU A 177 -1.04 20.13 -0.95
N SER A 178 -1.27 18.88 -1.34
CA SER A 178 -0.99 17.72 -0.49
C SER A 178 0.50 17.44 -0.39
N GLY A 179 1.00 17.36 0.84
CA GLY A 179 2.38 16.96 1.11
C GLY A 179 2.69 15.54 0.63
N THR A 180 1.71 14.61 0.69
CA THR A 180 1.93 13.23 0.24
C THR A 180 2.05 13.14 -1.28
N TRP A 181 1.22 13.89 -2.01
CA TRP A 181 1.31 13.98 -3.47
C TRP A 181 2.58 14.69 -3.92
N ARG A 182 2.91 15.82 -3.29
CA ARG A 182 4.18 16.53 -3.54
C ARG A 182 5.35 15.58 -3.41
N ASN A 183 5.43 14.83 -2.30
CA ASN A 183 6.52 13.88 -2.08
C ASN A 183 6.55 12.78 -3.13
N ALA A 184 5.40 12.19 -3.48
CA ALA A 184 5.33 11.15 -4.51
C ALA A 184 5.83 11.65 -5.88
N TYR A 185 5.36 12.83 -6.31
CA TYR A 185 5.78 13.44 -7.57
C TYR A 185 7.28 13.76 -7.59
N LEU A 186 7.80 14.41 -6.54
CA LEU A 186 9.20 14.80 -6.48
C LEU A 186 10.15 13.59 -6.33
N THR A 187 9.74 12.53 -5.63
CA THR A 187 10.50 11.28 -5.57
C THR A 187 10.51 10.58 -6.94
N GLY A 188 9.38 10.53 -7.65
CA GLY A 188 9.36 10.00 -9.01
C GLY A 188 10.28 10.76 -9.96
N ALA A 189 10.28 12.10 -9.89
CA ALA A 189 11.21 12.94 -10.66
C ALA A 189 12.68 12.68 -10.28
N LEU A 190 12.98 12.51 -8.99
CA LEU A 190 14.30 12.18 -8.49
C LEU A 190 14.80 10.83 -9.04
N GLU A 191 13.96 9.80 -8.98
CA GLU A 191 14.30 8.45 -9.45
C GLU A 191 14.47 8.38 -10.97
N LEU A 192 13.67 9.12 -11.74
CA LEU A 192 13.85 9.20 -13.19
C LEU A 192 15.21 9.81 -13.57
N ARG A 193 15.67 10.83 -12.82
CA ARG A 193 16.94 11.52 -13.06
C ARG A 193 18.14 10.72 -12.55
N LEU A 194 18.06 10.16 -11.35
CA LEU A 194 19.21 9.58 -10.64
C LEU A 194 19.20 8.05 -10.55
N GLY A 195 18.11 7.39 -10.97
CA GLY A 195 17.88 5.97 -10.76
C GLY A 195 17.20 5.69 -9.41
N ASN A 196 16.82 4.44 -9.18
CA ASN A 196 16.14 3.98 -7.96
C ASN A 196 16.90 4.41 -6.69
N GLN A 197 16.21 5.08 -5.77
CA GLN A 197 16.82 5.66 -4.56
C GLN A 197 16.66 4.77 -3.31
N ALA A 198 16.16 3.54 -3.45
CA ALA A 198 15.86 2.67 -2.33
C ALA A 198 17.08 2.31 -1.47
N GLU A 199 18.29 2.27 -2.03
CA GLU A 199 19.52 2.04 -1.25
C GLU A 199 19.83 3.17 -0.26
N HIS A 200 19.28 4.36 -0.49
CA HIS A 200 19.40 5.51 0.41
C HIS A 200 18.22 5.62 1.38
N ALA A 201 17.17 4.81 1.18
CA ALA A 201 16.01 4.79 2.05
C ALA A 201 16.36 4.11 3.38
N LYS A 202 15.96 4.73 4.50
CA LYS A 202 16.03 4.08 5.80
C LYS A 202 14.93 3.03 5.86
N THR A 203 15.30 1.75 5.95
CA THR A 203 14.34 0.68 6.22
C THR A 203 13.95 0.69 7.70
N ALA A 204 12.66 0.85 7.98
CA ALA A 204 12.12 0.58 9.31
C ALA A 204 11.98 -0.94 9.45
N GLY A 205 13.01 -1.63 9.92
CA GLY A 205 13.04 -3.10 10.07
C GLY A 205 12.08 -3.69 11.13
N GLY A 206 11.03 -2.97 11.49
CA GLY A 206 10.25 -3.16 12.72
C GLY A 206 11.10 -2.83 13.95
N GLY A 207 10.56 -2.10 14.92
CA GLY A 207 11.23 -1.99 16.22
C GLY A 207 11.39 -3.38 16.85
N SER A 208 12.38 -3.56 17.74
CA SER A 208 12.48 -4.77 18.57
C SER A 208 11.14 -5.11 19.24
N ASP A 209 10.43 -4.08 19.68
CA ASP A 209 9.20 -4.19 20.45
C ASP A 209 8.04 -4.67 19.58
N VAL A 210 7.97 -4.25 18.31
CA VAL A 210 6.98 -4.74 17.34
C VAL A 210 7.18 -6.24 17.10
N ARG A 211 8.43 -6.65 16.89
CA ARG A 211 8.78 -8.07 16.71
C ARG A 211 8.47 -8.90 17.96
N GLN A 212 8.70 -8.33 19.14
CA GLN A 212 8.35 -8.97 20.41
C GLN A 212 6.84 -8.99 20.67
N ALA A 213 6.04 -8.17 20.01
CA ALA A 213 4.58 -8.13 20.19
C ALA A 213 3.81 -9.06 19.23
N MET A 214 4.45 -9.59 18.18
CA MET A 214 3.79 -10.52 17.25
C MET A 214 3.32 -11.78 17.98
N THR A 215 2.06 -12.17 17.77
CA THR A 215 1.49 -13.45 18.27
C THR A 215 2.05 -14.64 17.49
N GLY A 216 1.80 -15.88 17.96
CA GLY A 216 2.16 -17.07 17.21
C GLY A 216 1.51 -17.08 15.82
N ASP A 217 0.22 -16.77 15.76
CA ASP A 217 -0.57 -16.63 14.55
C ASP A 217 0.04 -15.62 13.54
N MET A 218 0.40 -14.42 14.00
CA MET A 218 1.06 -13.41 13.14
C MET A 218 2.41 -13.88 12.58
N ILE A 219 3.15 -14.68 13.34
CA ILE A 219 4.44 -15.23 12.87
C ILE A 219 4.18 -16.34 11.83
N LEU A 220 3.19 -17.21 12.05
CA LEU A 220 2.81 -18.24 11.09
C LEU A 220 2.27 -17.65 9.79
N ASP A 221 1.39 -16.65 9.87
CA ASP A 221 0.90 -15.87 8.72
C ASP A 221 2.07 -15.26 7.93
N PHE A 222 3.06 -14.70 8.63
CA PHE A 222 4.23 -14.14 7.96
C PHE A 222 5.07 -15.21 7.26
N ILE A 223 5.24 -16.39 7.87
CA ILE A 223 5.92 -17.52 7.22
C ILE A 223 5.16 -17.93 5.95
N ASP A 224 3.83 -17.98 5.99
CA ASP A 224 3.01 -18.32 4.82
C ASP A 224 3.13 -17.27 3.72
N ILE A 225 2.95 -15.98 4.05
CA ILE A 225 3.08 -14.86 3.10
C ILE A 225 4.48 -14.82 2.46
N ALA A 226 5.53 -15.11 3.23
CA ALA A 226 6.89 -15.11 2.73
C ALA A 226 7.23 -16.35 1.89
N THR A 227 6.47 -17.44 2.02
CA THR A 227 6.73 -18.71 1.35
C THR A 227 6.38 -18.65 -0.14
N ASP A 228 7.33 -19.05 -1.00
CA ASP A 228 7.02 -19.40 -2.39
C ASP A 228 6.26 -20.74 -2.42
N ALA A 229 4.93 -20.67 -2.49
CA ALA A 229 4.06 -21.85 -2.49
C ALA A 229 4.31 -22.76 -3.70
N LEU A 230 4.70 -22.22 -4.87
CA LEU A 230 4.99 -23.05 -6.04
C LEU A 230 6.30 -23.82 -5.87
N ALA A 231 7.31 -23.21 -5.27
CA ALA A 231 8.54 -23.91 -4.92
C ALA A 231 8.31 -24.97 -3.83
N ALA A 232 7.36 -24.73 -2.92
CA ALA A 232 7.00 -25.62 -1.82
C ALA A 232 5.93 -26.68 -2.17
N GLN A 233 5.46 -26.74 -3.43
CA GLN A 233 4.25 -27.49 -3.81
C GLN A 233 4.33 -29.01 -3.59
N ASP A 234 5.54 -29.56 -3.53
CA ASP A 234 5.81 -30.99 -3.35
C ASP A 234 6.37 -31.32 -1.94
N ASP A 235 6.44 -30.34 -1.03
CA ASP A 235 7.03 -30.48 0.31
C ASP A 235 5.97 -30.39 1.43
N ASP A 236 5.01 -31.33 1.42
CA ASP A 236 3.95 -31.40 2.43
C ASP A 236 4.51 -31.77 3.82
N LEU A 237 3.99 -31.12 4.86
CA LEU A 237 4.35 -31.39 6.26
C LEU A 237 3.17 -31.14 7.20
N SER A 238 3.26 -31.69 8.41
CA SER A 238 2.34 -31.45 9.51
C SER A 238 3.08 -31.26 10.83
N LEU A 239 2.67 -30.28 11.63
CA LEU A 239 3.35 -29.82 12.83
C LEU A 239 2.35 -29.48 13.92
N ASN A 240 2.45 -30.13 15.07
CA ASN A 240 1.89 -29.59 16.31
C ASN A 240 2.87 -28.59 16.91
N LEU A 241 2.48 -27.33 17.02
CA LEU A 241 3.29 -26.25 17.57
C LEU A 241 2.69 -25.79 18.90
N ILE A 242 3.49 -25.82 19.96
CA ILE A 242 3.09 -25.41 21.31
C ILE A 242 4.07 -24.34 21.78
N LEU A 243 3.54 -23.16 22.10
CA LEU A 243 4.32 -21.99 22.52
C LEU A 243 4.35 -21.82 24.04
N ASP A 244 5.41 -21.20 24.54
CA ASP A 244 5.58 -20.83 25.96
C ASP A 244 4.51 -19.84 26.48
N THR A 245 3.81 -19.16 25.58
CA THR A 245 2.66 -18.30 25.86
C THR A 245 1.38 -19.07 26.16
N GLY A 246 1.37 -20.39 25.94
CA GLY A 246 0.17 -21.24 26.03
C GLY A 246 -0.63 -21.32 24.73
N GLU A 247 -0.20 -20.62 23.68
CA GLU A 247 -0.77 -20.77 22.34
C GLU A 247 -0.42 -22.14 21.75
N GLN A 248 -1.38 -22.77 21.08
CA GLN A 248 -1.22 -24.07 20.44
C GLN A 248 -1.77 -24.01 19.02
N TYR A 249 -1.07 -24.63 18.08
CA TYR A 249 -1.46 -24.67 16.68
C TYR A 249 -1.19 -26.05 16.09
N PHE A 250 -2.12 -26.56 15.28
CA PHE A 250 -1.80 -27.58 14.30
C PHE A 250 -1.56 -26.89 12.95
N VAL A 251 -0.36 -27.06 12.39
CA VAL A 251 0.06 -26.44 11.13
C VAL A 251 0.25 -27.53 10.10
N LYS A 252 -0.31 -27.34 8.91
CA LYS A 252 -0.18 -28.28 7.79
C LYS A 252 0.18 -27.54 6.52
N ARG A 253 1.32 -27.88 5.91
CA ARG A 253 1.57 -27.49 4.52
C ARG A 253 0.91 -28.49 3.60
N ARG A 254 0.10 -28.02 2.67
CA ARG A 254 -0.47 -28.83 1.60
C ARG A 254 -0.31 -28.10 0.29
N ASN A 255 0.38 -28.72 -0.66
CA ASN A 255 0.64 -28.14 -1.98
C ASN A 255 1.22 -26.72 -1.89
N GLY A 256 2.17 -26.54 -0.97
CA GLY A 256 2.87 -25.27 -0.76
C GLY A 256 2.15 -24.24 0.10
N VAL A 257 0.88 -24.45 0.45
CA VAL A 257 0.08 -23.53 1.27
C VAL A 257 0.09 -23.97 2.73
N LEU A 258 0.35 -23.06 3.68
CA LEU A 258 0.22 -23.35 5.10
C LEU A 258 -1.24 -23.18 5.55
N LEU A 259 -1.75 -24.20 6.25
CA LEU A 259 -3.05 -24.21 6.89
C LEU A 259 -2.82 -24.27 8.39
N VAL A 260 -3.35 -23.30 9.12
CA VAL A 260 -3.18 -23.17 10.57
C VAL A 260 -4.51 -23.41 11.27
N TYR A 261 -4.53 -24.34 12.21
CA TYR A 261 -5.68 -24.66 13.06
C TYR A 261 -5.33 -24.24 14.50
N GLU A 262 -5.85 -23.09 14.92
CA GLU A 262 -5.63 -22.55 16.27
C GLU A 262 -6.30 -23.42 17.34
N GLY A 263 -5.57 -23.72 18.42
CA GLY A 263 -6.05 -24.51 19.56
C GLY A 263 -6.12 -26.02 19.32
N GLU A 264 -5.78 -26.50 18.12
CA GLU A 264 -5.91 -27.90 17.73
C GLU A 264 -4.55 -28.64 17.76
N SER A 265 -4.61 -29.97 17.69
CA SER A 265 -3.45 -30.87 17.51
C SER A 265 -3.87 -32.11 16.74
N ASP A 266 -2.94 -32.72 16.01
CA ASP A 266 -3.13 -34.01 15.34
C ASP A 266 -2.09 -35.01 15.86
N GLU A 267 -2.55 -36.14 16.43
CA GLU A 267 -1.67 -37.21 16.92
C GLU A 267 -0.82 -37.84 15.81
N THR A 268 -1.22 -37.65 14.55
CA THR A 268 -0.52 -38.14 13.36
C THR A 268 0.42 -37.11 12.72
N ALA A 269 0.59 -35.94 13.35
CA ALA A 269 1.50 -34.91 12.86
C ALA A 269 2.94 -35.44 12.73
N ASP A 270 3.63 -35.04 11.65
CA ASP A 270 5.01 -35.45 11.38
C ASP A 270 5.96 -35.00 12.51
N CYS A 271 5.68 -33.84 13.11
CA CYS A 271 6.48 -33.27 14.20
C CYS A 271 5.59 -32.64 15.28
N THR A 272 6.00 -32.75 16.54
CA THR A 272 5.53 -31.90 17.64
C THR A 272 6.69 -31.04 18.13
N LEU A 273 6.49 -29.72 18.20
CA LEU A 273 7.50 -28.76 18.61
C LEU A 273 6.98 -27.91 19.78
N ASN A 274 7.62 -28.08 20.93
CA ASN A 274 7.50 -27.18 22.07
C ASN A 274 8.63 -26.14 21.98
N CYS A 275 8.29 -24.87 21.80
CA CYS A 275 9.29 -23.81 21.73
C CYS A 275 8.76 -22.49 22.30
N THR A 276 9.66 -21.53 22.53
CA THR A 276 9.25 -20.18 22.87
C THR A 276 8.80 -19.43 21.62
N ARG A 277 7.92 -18.44 21.78
CA ARG A 277 7.54 -17.54 20.68
C ARG A 277 8.75 -16.83 20.06
N LEU A 278 9.78 -16.55 20.86
CA LEU A 278 11.06 -16.00 20.37
C LEU A 278 11.86 -17.02 19.54
N GLN A 279 11.80 -18.31 19.87
CA GLN A 279 12.37 -19.36 19.02
C GLN A 279 11.61 -19.50 17.71
N LEU A 280 10.27 -19.44 17.71
CA LEU A 280 9.49 -19.39 16.48
C LEU A 280 9.90 -18.20 15.59
N MET A 281 10.02 -17.02 16.18
CA MET A 281 10.54 -15.83 15.49
C MET A 281 11.96 -16.02 14.97
N GLY A 282 12.83 -16.67 15.75
CA GLY A 282 14.18 -17.01 15.36
C GLY A 282 14.26 -17.98 14.18
N MET A 283 13.35 -18.96 14.11
CA MET A 283 13.20 -19.85 12.96
C MET A 283 12.81 -19.07 11.71
N MET A 284 11.80 -18.19 11.81
CA MET A 284 11.35 -17.31 10.72
C MET A 284 12.50 -16.44 10.17
N MET A 285 13.44 -16.03 11.03
CA MET A 285 14.63 -15.26 10.65
C MET A 285 15.81 -16.12 10.15
N GLY A 286 15.67 -17.45 10.08
CA GLY A 286 16.74 -18.35 9.64
C GLY A 286 17.90 -18.50 10.64
N ASN A 287 17.70 -18.20 11.92
CA ASN A 287 18.77 -18.23 12.92
C ASN A 287 19.22 -19.67 13.23
N GLN A 288 20.46 -20.01 12.86
CA GLN A 288 21.02 -21.36 13.00
C GLN A 288 21.18 -21.80 14.46
N ASP A 289 21.50 -20.88 15.38
CA ASP A 289 21.61 -21.20 16.81
C ASP A 289 20.25 -21.61 17.39
N VAL A 290 19.18 -20.98 16.90
CA VAL A 290 17.81 -21.34 17.28
C VAL A 290 17.49 -22.74 16.81
N PHE A 291 17.73 -23.07 15.54
CA PHE A 291 17.53 -24.44 15.02
C PHE A 291 18.30 -25.50 15.81
N GLY A 292 19.55 -25.22 16.20
CA GLY A 292 20.36 -26.15 17.01
C GLY A 292 19.85 -26.33 18.45
N ALA A 293 19.05 -25.41 18.97
CA ALA A 293 18.47 -25.46 20.31
C ALA A 293 17.06 -26.08 20.37
N LEU A 294 16.40 -26.24 19.22
CA LEU A 294 15.07 -26.87 19.16
C LEU A 294 15.13 -28.34 19.55
N LYS A 295 14.04 -28.84 20.12
CA LYS A 295 13.87 -30.24 20.48
C LYS A 295 12.58 -30.79 19.86
N PRO A 296 12.56 -30.98 18.52
CA PRO A 296 11.39 -31.55 17.85
C PRO A 296 11.21 -33.02 18.24
N GLU A 297 9.96 -33.42 18.42
CA GLU A 297 9.54 -34.81 18.60
C GLU A 297 8.94 -35.30 17.28
N GLY A 298 9.43 -36.42 16.73
CA GLY A 298 9.05 -36.91 15.39
C GLY A 298 10.09 -36.55 14.32
N ASP A 299 9.65 -36.12 13.14
CA ASP A 299 10.52 -35.67 12.04
C ASP A 299 11.18 -34.32 12.38
N GLY A 300 12.43 -34.40 12.83
CA GLY A 300 13.24 -33.22 13.18
C GLY A 300 13.59 -32.29 12.01
N THR A 301 13.26 -32.64 10.77
CA THR A 301 13.45 -31.77 9.60
C THR A 301 12.32 -30.75 9.42
N VAL A 302 11.15 -31.00 10.01
CA VAL A 302 9.94 -30.17 9.84
C VAL A 302 10.17 -28.69 10.19
N PRO A 303 10.85 -28.32 11.29
CA PRO A 303 11.09 -26.90 11.60
C PRO A 303 11.89 -26.16 10.51
N VAL A 304 12.88 -26.83 9.92
CA VAL A 304 13.67 -26.26 8.81
C VAL A 304 12.81 -26.17 7.54
N ARG A 305 12.06 -27.24 7.23
CA ARG A 305 11.16 -27.28 6.06
C ARG A 305 10.05 -26.23 6.13
N LEU A 306 9.57 -25.90 7.34
CA LEU A 306 8.57 -24.85 7.56
C LEU A 306 9.01 -23.52 6.96
N VAL A 307 10.27 -23.11 7.15
CA VAL A 307 10.78 -21.80 6.68
C VAL A 307 11.65 -21.87 5.42
N LYS A 308 11.96 -23.08 4.94
CA LYS A 308 12.89 -23.33 3.81
C LYS A 308 12.56 -22.55 2.53
N TYR A 309 11.29 -22.33 2.26
CA TYR A 309 10.79 -21.70 1.03
C TYR A 309 10.44 -20.22 1.19
N MET A 310 10.75 -19.64 2.35
CA MET A 310 10.59 -18.20 2.54
C MET A 310 11.53 -17.45 1.60
N THR A 311 10.98 -16.44 0.92
CA THR A 311 11.71 -15.57 0.00
C THR A 311 12.15 -14.30 0.70
N ALA A 312 13.37 -13.85 0.39
CA ALA A 312 13.85 -12.57 0.89
C ALA A 312 13.13 -11.42 0.15
N TYR A 313 12.59 -10.46 0.91
CA TYR A 313 11.97 -9.29 0.32
C TYR A 313 13.01 -8.37 -0.31
N ASN A 314 12.79 -8.02 -1.58
CA ASN A 314 13.48 -6.90 -2.19
C ASN A 314 12.77 -5.61 -1.77
N PHE A 315 13.44 -4.76 -1.00
CA PHE A 315 12.91 -3.45 -0.60
C PHE A 315 13.24 -2.34 -1.62
N GLY A 316 14.08 -2.62 -2.62
CA GLY A 316 14.50 -1.69 -3.67
C GLY A 316 14.02 -2.07 -5.05
N PHE A 317 12.72 -2.39 -5.17
CA PHE A 317 12.08 -2.56 -6.47
C PHE A 317 11.84 -1.21 -7.16
N ASN A 318 11.83 -1.20 -8.49
CA ASN A 318 11.49 0.00 -9.27
C ASN A 318 9.99 0.30 -9.19
N ILE A 319 9.64 1.58 -9.27
CA ILE A 319 8.24 2.06 -9.24
C ILE A 319 7.90 2.82 -10.52
N ILE A 320 8.76 3.79 -10.91
CA ILE A 320 8.51 4.72 -12.02
C ILE A 320 8.97 4.18 -13.39
N GLU A 321 9.59 3.00 -13.40
CA GLU A 321 10.09 2.27 -14.58
C GLU A 321 10.07 0.76 -14.31
N PRO A 322 10.13 -0.10 -15.37
CA PRO A 322 10.20 -1.55 -15.24
C PRO A 322 11.37 -2.09 -14.40
#